data_AF-A0A2D9GQL2-F1
#
_entry.id   AF-A0A2D9GQL2-F1
#
_cell.length_a   1.000
_cell.length_b   1.000
_cell.length_c   1.000
_cell.angle_alpha   90.00
_cell.angle_beta   90.00
_cell.angle_gamma   90.00
#
_symmetry.space_group_name_H-M   'P 1'
#
loop_
_entity.id
_entity.type
_entity.pdbx_description
1 polymer ?
#
loop_
_entity_poly.entity_id
_entity_poly.type
_entity_poly.pdbx_seq_one_letter_code
_entity_poly.pdbx_strand_id
1 'polypeptide(L)' 'MRQRAYNSRPEQKKRRAQRNGARRAAERIHGKASLRGKEVDHVGASTKGGLNNAKTRIISRKLNRSLGGKKSK' A
#
# COMPACT_ATOMS: atom_id res chain seq x y z
N MET A 1 16.39 12.19 12.79
CA MET A 1 16.89 12.54 11.43
C MET A 1 16.83 11.38 10.42
N ARG A 2 17.26 10.15 10.76
CA ARG A 2 17.40 9.01 9.82
C ARG A 2 16.11 8.64 9.03
N GLN A 3 14.94 8.74 9.67
CA GLN A 3 13.65 8.41 9.02
C GLN A 3 13.23 9.44 7.95
N ARG A 4 13.51 10.73 8.15
CA ARG A 4 13.19 11.78 7.16
C ARG A 4 14.01 11.58 5.89
N ALA A 5 15.31 11.30 6.03
CA ALA A 5 16.20 10.99 4.92
C ALA A 5 15.81 9.69 4.18
N TYR A 6 15.32 8.68 4.90
CA TYR A 6 14.78 7.46 4.28
C TYR A 6 13.51 7.74 3.48
N ASN A 7 12.56 8.47 4.06
CA ASN A 7 11.29 8.81 3.42
C ASN A 7 11.44 9.78 2.23
N SER A 8 12.51 10.58 2.21
CA SER A 8 12.79 11.51 1.11
C SER A 8 13.43 10.84 -0.11
N ARG A 9 13.88 9.58 0.01
CA ARG A 9 14.43 8.81 -1.12
C ARG A 9 13.41 8.74 -2.27
N PRO A 10 13.86 8.92 -3.53
CA PRO A 10 12.97 8.90 -4.69
C PRO A 10 12.16 7.60 -4.79
N GLU A 11 12.75 6.46 -4.42
CA GLU A 11 12.08 5.16 -4.35
C GLU A 11 10.89 5.17 -3.37
N GLN A 12 11.06 5.72 -2.17
CA GLN A 12 10.00 5.79 -1.16
C GLN A 12 8.89 6.74 -1.58
N LYS A 13 9.25 7.87 -2.22
CA LYS A 13 8.28 8.80 -2.82
C LYS A 13 7.48 8.12 -3.94
N LYS A 14 8.14 7.42 -4.86
CA LYS A 14 7.50 6.65 -5.94
C LYS A 14 6.54 5.60 -5.37
N ARG A 15 6.98 4.86 -4.34
CA ARG A 15 6.17 3.84 -3.67
C ARG A 15 4.98 4.43 -2.91
N ARG A 16 5.11 5.65 -2.37
CA ARG A 16 3.99 6.39 -1.76
C ARG A 16 2.98 6.83 -2.83
N ALA A 17 3.45 7.33 -3.97
CA ALA A 17 2.60 7.71 -5.09
C ALA A 17 1.80 6.51 -5.61
N GLN A 18 2.44 5.35 -5.79
CA GLN A 18 1.78 4.10 -6.20
C GLN A 18 0.68 3.67 -5.22
N ARG A 19 0.96 3.67 -3.90
CA ARG A 19 -0.05 3.34 -2.87
C ARG A 19 -1.23 4.31 -2.89
N ASN A 20 -0.98 5.59 -3.10
CA ASN A 20 -2.04 6.59 -3.19
C ASN A 20 -2.87 6.42 -4.48
N GLY A 21 -2.22 6.08 -5.59
CA GLY A 21 -2.89 5.73 -6.86
C GLY A 21 -3.80 4.53 -6.69
N ALA A 22 -3.31 3.45 -6.08
CA ALA A 22 -4.10 2.26 -5.79
C ALA A 22 -5.29 2.56 -4.87
N ARG A 23 -5.11 3.42 -3.84
CA ARG A 23 -6.21 3.86 -2.99
C ARG A 23 -7.27 4.63 -3.79
N ARG A 24 -6.88 5.59 -4.62
CA ARG A 24 -7.83 6.33 -5.47
C ARG A 24 -8.54 5.43 -6.48
N ALA A 25 -7.84 4.46 -7.06
CA ALA A 25 -8.43 3.49 -7.97
C ALA A 25 -9.49 2.64 -7.24
N ALA A 26 -9.18 2.16 -6.03
CA ALA A 26 -10.14 1.44 -5.19
C ALA A 26 -11.34 2.31 -4.80
N GLU A 27 -11.12 3.60 -4.47
CA GLU A 27 -12.20 4.56 -4.18
C GLU A 27 -13.11 4.76 -5.39
N ARG A 28 -12.55 4.81 -6.59
CA ARG A 28 -13.32 4.97 -7.84
C ARG A 28 -14.14 3.72 -8.19
N ILE A 29 -13.59 2.52 -7.96
CA ILE A 29 -14.23 1.25 -8.34
C ILE A 29 -15.28 0.83 -7.31
N HIS A 30 -14.95 0.90 -6.02
CA HIS A 30 -15.78 0.35 -4.95
C HIS A 30 -16.51 1.42 -4.12
N GLY A 31 -16.21 2.70 -4.35
CA GLY A 31 -16.75 3.82 -3.57
C GLY A 31 -16.02 4.00 -2.24
N LYS A 32 -16.07 5.24 -1.72
CA LYS A 32 -15.45 5.62 -0.43
C LYS A 32 -16.01 4.84 0.76
N ALA A 33 -17.30 4.48 0.72
CA ALA A 33 -17.97 3.72 1.77
C ALA A 33 -17.34 2.33 1.96
N SER A 34 -16.98 1.66 0.87
CA SER A 34 -16.35 0.34 0.88
C SER A 34 -14.93 0.33 1.47
N LEU A 35 -14.29 1.50 1.53
CA LEU A 35 -12.96 1.70 2.13
C LEU A 35 -13.01 2.17 3.59
N ARG A 36 -14.19 2.45 4.15
CA ARG A 36 -14.31 2.90 5.54
C ARG A 36 -13.85 1.79 6.49
N GLY A 37 -12.73 2.02 7.17
CA GLY A 37 -12.11 1.03 8.07
C GLY A 37 -11.30 -0.07 7.36
N LYS A 38 -11.16 0.00 6.04
CA LYS A 38 -10.40 -0.94 5.22
C LYS A 38 -9.19 -0.25 4.57
N GLU A 39 -8.22 -1.05 4.17
CA GLU A 39 -7.00 -0.60 3.50
C GLU A 39 -6.79 -1.38 2.20
N VAL A 40 -6.09 -0.75 1.26
CA VAL A 40 -5.69 -1.39 0.00
C VAL A 40 -4.35 -2.08 0.21
N ASP A 41 -4.40 -3.40 0.26
CA ASP A 41 -3.25 -4.28 0.35
C ASP A 41 -2.73 -4.65 -1.03
N HIS A 42 -1.41 -4.72 -1.18
CA HIS A 42 -0.74 -5.13 -2.41
C HIS A 42 -0.25 -6.56 -2.23
N VAL A 43 -0.96 -7.50 -2.84
CA VAL A 43 -0.76 -8.93 -2.67
C VAL A 43 0.63 -9.34 -3.13
N GLY A 44 1.40 -9.95 -2.22
CA GLY A 44 2.75 -10.44 -2.53
C GLY A 44 3.76 -9.35 -2.84
N ALA A 45 3.44 -8.08 -2.56
CA ALA A 45 4.38 -7.00 -2.79
C ALA A 45 5.57 -7.11 -1.83
N SER A 46 6.77 -7.23 -2.39
CA SER A 46 7.99 -7.18 -1.59
C SER A 46 8.14 -5.80 -0.92
N THR A 47 8.87 -5.76 0.19
CA THR A 47 9.21 -4.50 0.90
C THR A 47 10.11 -3.57 0.06
N LYS A 48 10.66 -4.07 -1.06
CA LYS A 48 11.56 -3.38 -1.99
C LYS A 48 10.95 -3.33 -3.41
N GLY A 49 11.39 -2.39 -4.23
CA GLY A 49 10.92 -2.26 -5.61
C GLY A 49 9.56 -1.56 -5.79
N GLY A 50 9.05 -1.60 -7.03
CA GLY A 50 7.83 -0.90 -7.45
C GLY A 50 6.56 -1.74 -7.21
N LEU A 51 5.47 -1.05 -6.89
CA LEU A 51 4.12 -1.62 -6.72
C LEU A 51 3.28 -1.54 -8.00
N ASN A 52 3.89 -1.21 -9.15
CA ASN A 52 3.18 -1.11 -10.42
C ASN A 52 2.61 -2.49 -10.81
N ASN A 53 1.35 -2.53 -11.23
CA ASN A 53 0.63 -3.75 -11.65
C ASN A 53 0.51 -4.84 -10.57
N ALA A 54 0.83 -4.54 -9.31
CA ALA A 54 0.61 -5.48 -8.22
C ALA A 54 -0.89 -5.70 -8.03
N LYS A 55 -1.31 -6.96 -7.85
CA LYS A 55 -2.69 -7.28 -7.53
C LYS A 55 -3.05 -6.62 -6.19
N THR A 56 -4.09 -5.79 -6.18
CA THR A 56 -4.56 -5.12 -4.96
C THR A 56 -5.82 -5.77 -4.42
N ARG A 57 -5.97 -5.84 -3.10
CA ARG A 57 -7.20 -6.27 -2.44
C ARG A 57 -7.61 -5.29 -1.35
N ILE A 58 -8.90 -5.14 -1.11
CA ILE A 58 -9.41 -4.35 0.01
C ILE A 58 -9.57 -5.28 1.20
N ILE A 59 -8.83 -5.01 2.27
CA ILE A 59 -8.87 -5.80 3.50
C ILE A 59 -9.06 -4.91 4.72
N SER A 60 -9.42 -5.49 5.86
CA SER A 60 -9.51 -4.71 7.11
C SER A 60 -8.14 -4.16 7.49
N ARG A 61 -8.11 -2.98 8.11
CA ARG A 61 -6.89 -2.36 8.60
C ARG A 61 -6.10 -3.25 9.57
N LYS A 62 -6.81 -4.02 10.41
CA LYS A 62 -6.18 -4.97 11.35
C LYS A 62 -5.44 -6.08 10.59
N LEU A 63 -6.06 -6.62 9.54
CA LEU A 63 -5.44 -7.66 8.72
C LEU A 63 -4.22 -7.11 7.96
N ASN A 64 -4.33 -5.93 7.36
CA ASN A 64 -3.22 -5.32 6.61
C ASN A 64 -1.99 -5.07 7.50
N ARG A 65 -2.21 -4.58 8.73
CA ARG A 65 -1.13 -4.38 9.70
C ARG A 65 -0.49 -5.68 10.16
N SER A 66 -1.27 -6.75 10.30
CA SER A 66 -0.76 -8.09 10.61
C SER A 66 0.07 -8.69 9.47
N LEU A 67 -0.34 -8.46 8.22
CA LEU A 67 0.38 -8.90 7.02
C LEU A 67 1.66 -8.11 6.77
N GLY A 68 1.69 -6.81 7.09
CA GLY A 68 2.86 -5.94 6.89
C GLY A 68 4.12 -6.34 7.65
N GLY A 69 4.03 -7.27 8.61
CA GLY A 69 5.17 -7.89 9.29
C GLY A 69 5.61 -9.25 8.73
N LYS A 70 4.77 -9.90 7.91
CA LYS A 70 5.12 -11.20 7.30
C LYS A 70 5.86 -10.94 6.00
N LYS A 71 7.19 -11.08 6.04
CA LYS A 71 7.98 -11.24 4.81
C LYS A 71 7.35 -12.39 4.02
N SER A 72 7.04 -12.18 2.74
CA SER A 72 6.90 -13.32 1.83
C SER A 72 8.21 -14.10 1.93
N LYS A 73 8.12 -15.33 2.45
CA LYS A 73 9.26 -16.24 2.56
C LYS A 73 9.66 -16.68 1.15
#